data_AF-A0A2H0L4I6-F1
#
_entry.id   AF-A0A2H0L4I6-F1
#
_cell.length_a   1.000
_cell.length_b   1.000
_cell.length_c   1.000
_cell.angle_alpha   90.00
_cell.angle_beta   90.00
_cell.angle_gamma   90.00
#
_symmetry.space_group_name_H-M   'P 1'
#
loop_
_entity.id
_entity.type
_entity.pdbx_description
1 polymer ?
#
loop_
_entity_poly.entity_id
_entity_poly.type
_entity_poly.pdbx_seq_one_letter_code
_entity_poly.pdbx_strand_id
1 'polypeptide(L)'
;MPHYLITNENKSGVGLKAHTLKQNFYVGRYSLMFLVLFFVGILSFVYLVHFNGTATRGYEIARLEYERDELLNKREQNNISLSESQTLEFVKNSSRIQQMRTPKEVNYYWPVKDNEVALAK
;
A
#
# COMPACT_ATOMS: atom_id res chain seq x y z
N MET A 1 -32.53 -25.18 -67.73
CA MET A 1 -31.74 -25.56 -66.54
C MET A 1 -32.13 -24.64 -65.40
N PRO A 2 -32.71 -25.13 -64.29
CA PRO A 2 -33.09 -24.27 -63.17
C PRO A 2 -31.84 -23.82 -62.41
N HIS A 3 -31.68 -22.51 -62.24
CA HIS A 3 -30.58 -21.89 -61.50
C HIS A 3 -31.05 -21.64 -60.06
N TYR A 4 -30.33 -22.17 -59.08
CA TYR A 4 -30.66 -22.02 -57.66
C TYR A 4 -29.95 -20.79 -57.09
N LEU A 5 -30.72 -19.81 -56.62
CA LEU A 5 -30.21 -18.62 -55.93
C LEU A 5 -30.56 -18.74 -54.44
N ILE A 6 -29.55 -18.62 -53.58
CA ILE A 6 -29.71 -18.62 -52.12
C ILE A 6 -29.99 -17.17 -51.71
N THR A 7 -31.21 -16.89 -51.27
CA THR A 7 -31.61 -15.56 -50.79
C THR A 7 -32.44 -15.69 -49.51
N ASN A 8 -32.27 -14.72 -48.60
CA ASN A 8 -33.00 -14.62 -47.35
C ASN A 8 -34.41 -14.00 -47.53
N GLU A 9 -34.74 -13.50 -48.72
CA GLU A 9 -36.06 -12.95 -49.03
C GLU A 9 -36.89 -13.88 -49.92
N ASN A 10 -38.16 -14.05 -49.56
CA ASN A 10 -39.12 -14.84 -50.34
C ASN A 10 -39.67 -14.00 -51.50
N LYS A 11 -39.01 -14.04 -52.67
CA LYS A 11 -39.56 -13.51 -53.92
C LYS A 11 -39.94 -14.65 -54.85
N SER A 12 -41.24 -14.89 -55.01
CA SER A 12 -41.80 -15.92 -55.90
C SER A 12 -42.01 -15.35 -57.32
N GLY A 13 -40.97 -15.42 -58.14
CA GLY A 13 -41.07 -15.23 -59.60
C GLY A 13 -41.23 -16.58 -60.30
N VAL A 14 -41.95 -16.61 -61.43
CA VAL A 14 -42.18 -17.82 -62.24
C VAL A 14 -40.84 -18.40 -62.67
N GLY A 15 -40.47 -19.56 -62.10
CA GLY A 15 -39.24 -20.29 -62.43
C GLY A 15 -38.17 -20.36 -61.31
N LEU A 16 -38.33 -19.65 -60.18
CA LEU A 16 -37.36 -19.67 -59.07
C LEU A 16 -38.00 -20.23 -57.80
N LYS A 17 -37.60 -21.45 -57.40
CA LYS A 17 -37.95 -22.04 -56.09
C LYS A 17 -36.87 -21.66 -55.08
N ALA A 18 -37.07 -20.56 -54.34
CA ALA A 18 -36.25 -20.23 -53.20
C ALA A 18 -36.63 -21.11 -51.99
N HIS A 19 -35.68 -21.84 -51.43
CA HIS A 19 -35.89 -22.64 -50.22
C HIS A 19 -35.39 -21.84 -49.02
N THR A 20 -36.30 -21.46 -48.11
CA THR A 20 -35.98 -20.73 -46.89
C THR A 20 -35.47 -21.72 -45.83
N LEU A 21 -34.18 -21.62 -45.49
CA LEU A 21 -33.61 -22.33 -44.35
C LEU A 21 -34.02 -21.62 -43.07
N LYS A 22 -35.12 -22.07 -42.45
CA LYS A 22 -35.48 -21.67 -41.09
C LYS A 22 -34.51 -22.32 -40.10
N GLN A 23 -33.44 -21.60 -39.77
CA GLN A 23 -32.45 -22.05 -38.80
C GLN A 23 -32.97 -21.77 -37.37
N ASN A 24 -33.80 -22.68 -36.84
CA ASN A 24 -34.22 -22.63 -35.46
C ASN A 24 -33.09 -23.20 -34.57
N PHE A 25 -32.43 -22.33 -33.79
CA PHE A 25 -31.44 -22.76 -32.80
C PHE A 25 -32.15 -23.46 -31.64
N TYR A 26 -32.16 -24.80 -31.66
CA TYR A 26 -32.55 -25.59 -30.51
C TYR A 26 -31.40 -25.62 -29.50
N VAL A 27 -31.50 -24.81 -28.47
CA VAL A 27 -30.61 -24.84 -27.30
C VAL A 27 -30.95 -26.10 -26.51
N GLY A 28 -30.17 -27.17 -26.71
CA GLY A 28 -30.34 -28.41 -25.97
C GLY A 28 -29.98 -28.26 -24.49
N ARG A 29 -30.54 -29.11 -23.63
CA ARG A 29 -30.25 -29.12 -22.17
C ARG A 29 -28.75 -29.17 -21.86
N TYR A 30 -27.97 -29.85 -22.71
CA TYR A 30 -26.52 -29.94 -22.59
C TYR A 30 -25.76 -28.67 -23.00
N SER A 31 -26.25 -27.88 -23.98
CA SER A 31 -25.58 -26.64 -24.36
C SER A 31 -25.73 -25.57 -23.28
N LEU A 32 -26.87 -25.56 -22.57
CA LEU A 32 -27.08 -24.70 -21.41
C LEU A 32 -26.11 -25.06 -20.28
N MET A 33 -25.97 -26.35 -19.97
CA MET A 33 -25.06 -26.83 -18.94
C MET A 33 -23.60 -26.49 -19.25
N PHE A 34 -23.19 -26.64 -20.52
CA PHE A 34 -21.85 -26.27 -20.97
C PHE A 34 -21.60 -24.76 -20.84
N LEU A 35 -22.57 -23.93 -21.22
CA LEU A 35 -22.47 -22.48 -21.09
C LEU A 35 -22.30 -22.06 -19.63
N VAL A 36 -23.05 -22.65 -18.70
CA VAL A 36 -22.93 -22.37 -17.26
C VAL A 36 -21.56 -22.77 -16.74
N LEU A 37 -21.07 -23.97 -17.06
CA LEU A 37 -19.74 -24.43 -16.65
C LEU A 37 -18.64 -23.53 -17.21
N PHE A 38 -18.77 -23.10 -18.47
CA PHE A 38 -17.83 -22.18 -19.09
C PHE A 38 -17.80 -20.83 -18.37
N PHE A 39 -18.97 -20.27 -18.04
CA PHE A 39 -19.07 -19.02 -17.28
C PHE A 39 -18.45 -19.14 -15.88
N VAL A 40 -18.73 -20.23 -15.17
CA VAL A 40 -18.12 -20.49 -13.85
C VAL A 40 -16.60 -20.63 -13.95
N GLY A 41 -16.10 -21.29 -14.99
CA GLY A 41 -14.68 -21.41 -15.27
C GLY A 41 -14.02 -20.05 -15.52
N ILE A 42 -14.64 -19.20 -16.34
CA ILE A 42 -14.16 -17.83 -16.59
C ILE A 42 -14.14 -17.01 -15.30
N LEU A 43 -15.23 -17.03 -14.52
CA LEU A 43 -15.30 -16.29 -13.26
C LEU A 43 -14.20 -16.73 -12.30
N SER A 44 -13.96 -18.05 -12.20
CA SER A 44 -12.92 -18.61 -11.34
C SER A 44 -11.53 -18.15 -11.78
N PHE A 45 -11.28 -18.13 -13.09
CA PHE A 45 -10.01 -17.65 -13.65
C PHE A 45 -9.80 -16.15 -13.39
N VAL A 46 -10.83 -15.33 -13.63
CA VAL A 46 -10.79 -13.89 -13.35
C VAL A 46 -10.55 -13.63 -11.86
N TYR A 47 -11.23 -14.37 -10.99
CA TYR A 47 -11.04 -14.27 -9.55
C TYR A 47 -9.61 -14.61 -9.13
N LEU A 48 -9.01 -15.67 -9.71
CA LEU A 48 -7.64 -16.05 -9.42
C LEU A 48 -6.63 -14.97 -9.84
N VAL A 49 -6.82 -14.39 -11.03
CA VAL A 49 -5.97 -13.28 -11.51
C VAL A 49 -6.12 -12.05 -10.61
N HIS A 50 -7.35 -11.72 -10.21
CA HIS A 50 -7.61 -10.61 -9.31
C HIS A 50 -7.01 -10.85 -7.92
N PHE A 51 -7.12 -12.07 -7.39
CA PHE A 51 -6.55 -12.45 -6.09
C PHE A 51 -5.02 -12.34 -6.11
N ASN A 52 -4.37 -12.84 -7.16
CA ASN A 52 -2.93 -12.68 -7.35
C ASN A 52 -2.54 -11.19 -7.40
N GLY A 53 -3.24 -10.37 -8.18
CA GLY A 53 -3.00 -8.92 -8.22
C GLY A 53 -3.25 -8.21 -6.88
N THR A 54 -4.24 -8.67 -6.11
CA THR A 54 -4.55 -8.12 -4.77
C THR A 54 -3.44 -8.46 -3.77
N ALA A 55 -2.90 -9.68 -3.81
CA ALA A 55 -1.77 -10.07 -2.97
C ALA A 55 -0.54 -9.22 -3.27
N THR A 56 -0.20 -9.02 -4.55
CA THR A 56 0.94 -8.17 -4.94
C THR A 56 0.75 -6.71 -4.53
N ARG A 57 -0.46 -6.16 -4.66
CA ARG A 57 -0.80 -4.80 -4.19
C ARG A 57 -0.71 -4.68 -2.67
N GLY A 58 -1.03 -5.75 -1.92
CA GLY A 58 -0.86 -5.77 -0.47
C GLY A 58 0.60 -5.59 -0.05
N TYR A 59 1.54 -6.20 -0.77
CA TYR A 59 2.97 -6.01 -0.52
C TYR A 59 3.44 -4.60 -0.85
N GLU A 60 2.96 -4.00 -1.94
CA GLU A 60 3.29 -2.61 -2.28
C GLU A 60 2.76 -1.62 -1.24
N ILE A 61 1.55 -1.85 -0.72
CA ILE A 61 0.96 -1.03 0.35
C ILE A 61 1.78 -1.17 1.64
N ALA A 62 2.10 -2.40 2.06
CA ALA A 62 2.91 -2.64 3.25
C ALA A 62 4.30 -1.99 3.14
N ARG A 63 4.91 -2.02 1.95
CA ARG A 63 6.17 -1.34 1.69
C ARG A 63 6.03 0.18 1.81
N LEU A 64 4.99 0.76 1.22
CA LEU A 64 4.72 2.20 1.30
C LEU A 64 4.46 2.66 2.74
N GLU A 65 3.73 1.87 3.53
CA GLU A 65 3.52 2.13 4.97
C GLU A 65 4.84 2.11 5.73
N TYR A 66 5.70 1.12 5.48
CA TYR A 66 7.02 1.05 6.10
C TYR A 66 7.89 2.27 5.75
N GLU A 67 7.97 2.65 4.47
CA GLU A 67 8.73 3.82 4.02
C GLU A 67 8.18 5.12 4.64
N ARG A 68 6.86 5.24 4.77
CA ARG A 68 6.20 6.39 5.41
C ARG A 68 6.54 6.49 6.89
N ASP A 69 6.53 5.38 7.61
CA ASP A 69 6.86 5.37 9.04
C ASP A 69 8.35 5.64 9.28
N GLU A 70 9.24 5.15 8.41
CA GLU A 70 10.67 5.48 8.44
C GLU A 70 10.90 6.98 8.26
N LEU A 71 10.23 7.60 7.29
CA LEU A 71 10.31 9.04 7.02
C LEU A 71 9.79 9.89 8.19
N LEU A 72 8.70 9.46 8.83
CA LEU A 72 8.19 10.14 10.01
C LEU A 72 9.14 10.05 11.19
N ASN A 73 9.74 8.88 11.42
CA ASN A 73 10.74 8.72 12.48
C ASN A 73 11.97 9.61 12.25
N LYS A 74 12.46 9.67 11.01
CA LYS A 74 13.56 10.59 10.63
C LYS A 74 13.19 12.05 10.85
N ARG A 75 11.95 12.44 10.51
CA ARG A 75 11.46 13.80 10.75
C ARG A 75 11.42 14.12 12.25
N GLU A 76 10.93 13.20 13.07
CA GLU A 76 10.84 13.38 14.52
C GLU A 76 12.23 13.56 15.13
N GLN A 77 13.20 12.70 14.76
CA GLN A 77 14.59 12.82 15.21
C GLN A 77 15.20 14.16 14.82
N ASN A 78 15.02 14.59 13.57
CA ASN A 78 15.50 15.90 13.13
C ASN A 78 14.86 17.06 13.90
N ASN A 79 13.58 16.95 14.24
CA ASN A 79 12.88 17.98 15.00
C ASN A 79 13.40 18.07 16.45
N ILE A 80 13.70 16.92 17.07
CA ILE A 80 14.35 16.86 18.40
C ILE A 80 15.72 17.54 18.33
N SER A 81 16.57 17.17 17.37
CA SER A 81 17.91 17.78 17.23
C SER A 81 17.85 19.29 16.98
N LEU A 82 16.85 19.74 16.22
CA LEU A 82 16.62 21.17 15.98
C LEU A 82 16.19 21.89 17.27
N SER A 83 15.26 21.30 18.02
CA SER A 83 14.78 21.84 19.30
C SER A 83 15.90 21.90 20.35
N GLU A 84 16.75 20.86 20.42
CA GLU A 84 17.92 20.85 21.29
C GLU A 84 18.89 21.98 20.92
N SER A 85 19.17 22.15 19.63
CA SER A 85 20.07 23.21 19.13
C SER A 85 19.51 24.60 19.45
N GLN A 86 18.21 24.82 19.21
CA GLN A 86 17.53 26.08 19.54
C GLN A 86 17.52 26.35 21.04
N THR A 87 17.29 25.32 21.86
CA THR A 87 17.32 25.44 23.33
C THR A 87 18.72 25.76 23.82
N LEU A 88 19.75 25.09 23.29
CA LEU A 88 21.14 25.39 23.63
C LEU A 88 21.54 26.81 23.23
N GLU A 89 21.15 27.23 22.04
CA GLU A 89 21.39 28.58 21.55
C GLU A 89 20.68 29.62 22.43
N PHE A 90 19.42 29.38 22.79
CA PHE A 90 18.65 30.21 23.70
C PHE A 90 19.31 30.30 25.08
N VAL A 91 19.74 29.17 25.65
CA VAL A 91 20.42 29.13 26.96
C VAL A 91 21.75 29.88 26.90
N LYS A 92 22.57 29.64 25.88
CA LYS A 92 23.87 30.33 25.68
C LYS A 92 23.70 31.84 25.53
N ASN A 93 22.64 32.27 24.84
CA ASN A 93 22.35 33.68 24.59
C ASN A 93 21.56 34.34 25.73
N SER A 94 21.15 33.59 26.76
CA SER A 94 20.48 34.16 27.92
C SER A 94 21.44 35.05 28.72
N SER A 95 20.97 36.24 29.08
CA SER A 95 21.74 37.24 29.83
C SER A 95 22.30 36.70 31.15
N ARG A 96 21.58 35.77 31.78
CA ARG A 96 21.98 35.10 33.03
C ARG A 96 23.22 34.22 32.86
N ILE A 97 23.36 33.52 31.73
CA ILE A 97 24.52 32.66 31.45
C ILE A 97 25.70 33.52 30.97
N GLN A 98 25.48 34.56 30.15
CA GLN A 98 26.55 35.47 29.72
C GLN A 98 27.18 36.25 30.90
N GLN A 99 26.43 36.43 31.99
CA GLN A 99 26.91 37.05 33.22
C GLN A 99 27.58 36.04 34.19
N MET A 100 27.56 34.74 33.90
CA MET A 100 28.31 33.76 34.71
C MET A 100 29.81 33.92 34.47
N ARG A 101 30.58 34.07 35.55
CA ARG A 101 32.04 34.04 35.50
C ARG A 101 32.54 32.61 35.71
N THR A 102 33.50 32.19 34.91
CA THR A 102 34.15 30.88 35.06
C THR A 102 34.84 30.82 36.44
N PRO A 103 34.51 29.83 37.29
CA PRO A 103 35.13 29.72 38.61
C PRO A 103 36.63 29.43 38.46
N LYS A 104 37.45 30.23 39.16
CA LYS A 104 38.90 30.18 39.06
C LYS A 104 39.51 28.99 39.81
N GLU A 105 38.81 28.49 40.83
CA GLU A 105 39.14 27.29 41.59
C GLU A 105 37.86 26.57 41.98
N VAL A 106 37.83 25.26 41.74
CA VAL A 106 36.75 24.35 42.16
C VAL A 106 37.26 23.59 43.38
N ASN A 107 36.81 23.98 44.57
CA ASN A 107 37.17 23.28 45.81
C ASN A 107 36.18 22.14 46.05
N TYR A 108 36.65 20.91 45.93
CA TYR A 108 35.87 19.71 46.23
C TYR A 108 35.91 19.45 47.73
N TYR A 109 34.86 19.82 48.44
CA TYR A 109 34.66 19.36 49.82
C TYR A 109 34.16 17.91 49.79
N TRP A 110 35.03 16.97 50.13
CA TRP A 110 34.60 15.61 50.46
C TRP A 110 33.91 15.64 51.83
N PRO A 111 32.76 14.97 52.03
CA PRO A 111 32.20 14.83 53.37
C PRO A 111 33.14 13.93 54.18
N VAL A 112 33.93 14.53 55.07
CA VAL A 112 34.62 13.79 56.12
C VAL A 112 33.55 13.13 56.98
N LYS A 113 33.60 11.80 57.07
CA LYS A 113 32.82 11.03 58.03
C LYS A 113 33.43 11.29 59.41
N ASP A 114 32.70 11.98 60.28
CA ASP A 114 33.14 12.49 61.61
C ASP A 114 33.49 11.42 62.65
N ASN A 115 33.84 10.19 62.24
CA ASN A 115 34.03 9.05 63.13
C ASN A 115 35.45 8.46 63.15
N GLU A 116 36.45 9.12 62.55
CA GLU A 116 37.85 8.65 62.62
C GLU A 116 38.80 9.55 63.44
N VAL A 117 38.33 10.70 63.94
CA VAL A 117 39.18 11.59 64.78
C VAL A 117 39.29 11.12 66.25
N ALA A 118 38.66 9.99 66.60
CA ALA A 118 38.69 9.42 67.95
C ALA A 118 39.82 8.39 68.19
N LEU A 119 40.65 8.07 67.18
CA LEU A 119 41.68 7.02 67.29
C LEU A 119 43.12 7.49 67.05
N ALA A 120 43.41 8.78 67.21
CA ALA A 120 44.78 9.27 67.31
C ALA A 120 44.93 10.11 68.59
N LYS A 121 45.02 9.39 69.71
CA LYS A 121 45.61 9.88 70.95
C LYS A 121 47.05 9.39 71.02
#